data_AF-A0A5K1A1J9-F1
#
_entry.id   AF-A0A5K1A1J9-F1
#
_cell.length_a   1.000
_cell.length_b   1.000
_cell.length_c   1.000
_cell.angle_alpha   90.00
_cell.angle_beta   90.00
_cell.angle_gamma   90.00
#
_symmetry.space_group_name_H-M   'P 1'
#
loop_
_entity.id
_entity.type
_entity.pdbx_description
1 polymer ?
#
loop_
_entity_poly.entity_id
_entity_poly.type
_entity_poly.pdbx_seq_one_letter_code
_entity_poly.pdbx_strand_id
1 'polypeptide(L)'
;MGSLAMEGDNHNQPLQVVMFPFLAFGHIFPFVHLSNALAANGVNVTVLTLPSLVPKIRLSLDPNIPILSNKLPPIDGLPSDVYST
;
A
#
# COMPACT_ATOMS: atom_id res chain seq x y z
N MET A 1 34.65 24.70 -28.24
CA MET A 1 33.99 24.93 -26.94
C MET A 1 33.28 23.64 -26.54
N GLY A 2 33.77 22.95 -25.50
CA GLY A 2 33.06 21.81 -24.93
C GLY A 2 31.83 22.30 -24.18
N SER A 3 30.64 21.85 -24.59
CA SER A 3 29.39 22.16 -23.91
C SER A 3 29.38 21.47 -22.56
N LEU A 4 29.22 22.28 -21.50
CA LEU A 4 29.03 21.87 -20.13
C LEU A 4 27.78 20.97 -20.06
N ALA A 5 27.97 19.68 -19.76
CA ALA A 5 26.87 18.79 -19.41
C ALA A 5 26.24 19.34 -18.11
N MET A 6 24.95 19.67 -18.19
CA MET A 6 24.18 20.10 -17.04
C MET A 6 24.03 18.90 -16.09
N GLU A 7 24.54 19.06 -14.87
CA GLU A 7 24.29 18.15 -13.75
C GLU A 7 22.78 18.09 -13.55
N GLY A 8 22.16 16.98 -13.96
CA GLY A 8 20.73 16.75 -13.85
C GLY A 8 20.35 16.62 -12.38
N ASP A 9 19.54 17.56 -11.92
CA ASP A 9 18.99 17.68 -10.57
C ASP A 9 18.38 16.34 -10.10
N ASN A 10 19.01 15.70 -9.13
CA ASN A 10 18.62 14.39 -8.59
C ASN A 10 17.48 14.49 -7.56
N HIS A 11 16.40 15.27 -7.79
CA HIS A 11 15.39 15.48 -6.74
C HIS A 11 13.95 15.64 -7.24
N ASN A 12 13.47 14.73 -8.08
CA ASN A 12 12.01 14.58 -8.28
C ASN A 12 11.55 13.12 -8.22
N GLN A 13 12.12 12.33 -7.29
CA GLN A 13 11.56 11.01 -7.03
C GLN A 13 10.17 11.19 -6.41
N PRO A 14 9.10 10.67 -7.05
CA PRO A 14 7.75 10.79 -6.48
C PRO A 14 7.73 10.10 -5.12
N LEU A 15 7.12 10.77 -4.13
CA LEU A 15 7.00 10.24 -2.78
C LEU A 15 6.32 8.87 -2.81
N GLN A 16 7.03 7.84 -2.32
CA GLN A 16 6.50 6.48 -2.21
C GLN A 16 6.02 6.22 -0.79
N VAL A 17 4.78 5.79 -0.66
CA VAL A 17 4.14 5.48 0.63
C VAL A 17 3.65 4.05 0.61
N VAL A 18 4.03 3.27 1.62
CA VAL A 18 3.46 1.93 1.85
C VAL A 18 2.43 2.05 2.96
N MET A 19 1.18 1.74 2.63
CA MET A 19 0.06 1.74 3.56
C MET A 19 -0.10 0.35 4.18
N PHE A 20 0.11 0.24 5.48
CA PHE A 20 -0.08 -1.00 6.24
C PHE A 20 -1.12 -0.79 7.35
N PRO A 21 -2.41 -1.08 7.10
CA PRO A 21 -3.46 -0.93 8.10
C PRO A 21 -3.44 -2.05 9.13
N PHE A 22 -3.95 -1.75 10.32
CA PHE A 22 -4.28 -2.79 11.29
C PHE A 22 -5.40 -3.70 10.77
N LEU A 23 -5.32 -5.00 11.02
CA LEU A 23 -6.18 -6.05 10.44
C LEU A 23 -7.58 -6.16 11.08
N ALA A 24 -8.13 -5.04 11.55
CA ALA A 24 -9.50 -4.95 12.05
C ALA A 24 -10.36 -4.16 11.07
N PHE A 25 -11.61 -4.60 10.87
CA PHE A 25 -12.51 -4.03 9.86
C PHE A 25 -12.71 -2.51 10.00
N GLY A 26 -12.67 -1.98 11.22
CA GLY A 26 -12.81 -0.54 11.49
C GLY A 26 -11.62 0.32 11.02
N HIS A 27 -10.43 -0.25 10.87
CA HIS A 27 -9.21 0.50 10.50
C HIS A 27 -8.81 0.31 9.03
N ILE A 28 -9.23 -0.78 8.39
CA ILE A 28 -8.87 -1.08 7.00
C ILE A 28 -9.47 -0.05 6.04
N PHE A 29 -10.78 0.21 6.11
CA PHE A 29 -11.46 1.11 5.16
C PHE A 29 -10.99 2.58 5.22
N PRO A 30 -10.76 3.19 6.41
CA PRO A 30 -10.17 4.52 6.48
C PRO A 30 -8.82 4.62 5.78
N PHE A 31 -7.98 3.60 5.90
CA PHE A 31 -6.66 3.55 5.26
C PHE A 31 -6.77 3.36 3.75
N VAL A 32 -7.78 2.63 3.27
CA VAL A 32 -8.09 2.51 1.83
C VAL A 32 -8.52 3.86 1.26
N HIS A 33 -9.42 4.58 1.92
CA HIS A 33 -9.82 5.93 1.50
C HIS A 33 -8.64 6.92 1.51
N LEU A 34 -7.81 6.86 2.54
CA LEU A 34 -6.59 7.68 2.60
C LEU A 34 -5.63 7.34 1.46
N SER A 35 -5.46 6.06 1.14
CA SER A 35 -4.60 5.62 0.02
C SER A 35 -5.08 6.18 -1.31
N ASN A 36 -6.39 6.15 -1.56
CA ASN A 36 -6.98 6.73 -2.77
C ASN A 36 -6.77 8.25 -2.82
N ALA A 37 -6.99 8.95 -1.70
CA ALA A 37 -6.79 10.38 -1.63
C ALA A 37 -5.33 10.77 -1.91
N LEU A 38 -4.37 10.02 -1.36
CA LEU A 38 -2.94 10.23 -1.61
C LEU A 38 -2.59 9.97 -3.07
N ALA A 39 -3.07 8.86 -3.65
CA ALA A 39 -2.84 8.55 -5.06
C ALA A 39 -3.42 9.61 -6.00
N ALA A 40 -4.62 10.12 -5.71
CA ALA A 40 -5.24 11.20 -6.48
C ALA A 40 -4.46 12.52 -6.41
N ASN A 41 -3.64 12.72 -5.37
CA ASN A 41 -2.76 13.88 -5.22
C ASN A 41 -1.33 13.64 -5.75
N GLY A 42 -1.11 12.58 -6.52
CA GLY A 42 0.17 12.29 -7.18
C GLY A 42 1.20 11.59 -6.28
N VAL A 43 0.79 11.07 -5.13
CA VAL A 43 1.66 10.25 -4.27
C VAL A 43 1.62 8.79 -4.76
N ASN A 44 2.77 8.15 -4.87
CA ASN A 44 2.82 6.74 -5.25
C ASN A 44 2.54 5.87 -4.02
N VAL A 45 1.36 5.27 -3.94
CA VAL A 45 0.94 4.47 -2.79
C VAL A 45 0.97 2.99 -3.13
N THR A 46 1.38 2.15 -2.18
CA THR A 46 1.23 0.69 -2.23
C THR A 46 0.54 0.21 -0.96
N VAL A 47 -0.47 -0.66 -1.06
CA VAL A 47 -1.16 -1.20 0.12
C VAL A 47 -0.57 -2.58 0.46
N LEU A 48 -0.06 -2.74 1.68
CA LEU A 48 0.37 -4.02 2.23
C LEU A 48 -0.75 -4.61 3.09
N THR A 49 -1.17 -5.84 2.80
CA THR A 49 -2.24 -6.51 3.54
C THR A 49 -2.13 -8.04 3.49
N LEU A 50 -3.10 -8.72 4.09
CA LEU A 50 -3.24 -10.18 4.01
C LEU A 50 -3.95 -10.62 2.73
N PRO A 51 -3.59 -11.78 2.14
CA PRO A 51 -4.27 -12.32 0.96
C PRO A 51 -5.80 -12.46 1.13
N SER A 52 -6.27 -12.79 2.34
CA SER A 52 -7.70 -12.94 2.66
C SER A 52 -8.48 -11.62 2.61
N LEU A 53 -7.80 -10.47 2.76
CA LEU A 53 -8.43 -9.14 2.76
C LEU A 53 -8.38 -8.47 1.39
N VAL A 54 -7.54 -8.94 0.47
CA VAL A 54 -7.39 -8.37 -0.88
C VAL A 54 -8.74 -8.24 -1.61
N PRO A 55 -9.63 -9.27 -1.64
CA PRO A 55 -10.91 -9.15 -2.34
C PRO A 55 -11.80 -8.04 -1.75
N LYS A 56 -11.74 -7.82 -0.43
CA LYS A 56 -12.53 -6.79 0.26
C LYS A 56 -11.98 -5.39 -0.03
N ILE A 57 -10.67 -5.22 0.05
CA ILE A 57 -9.99 -3.94 -0.17
C ILE A 57 -10.11 -3.51 -1.64
N ARG A 58 -10.01 -4.45 -2.58
CA ARG A 58 -10.03 -4.15 -4.02
C ARG A 58 -11.35 -3.56 -4.51
N LEU A 59 -12.45 -3.75 -3.79
CA LEU A 59 -13.74 -3.13 -4.10
C LEU A 59 -13.76 -1.61 -3.89
N SER A 60 -12.88 -1.08 -3.03
CA SER A 60 -12.87 0.33 -2.65
C SER A 60 -11.54 1.02 -2.91
N LEU A 61 -10.47 0.28 -3.21
CA LEU A 61 -9.16 0.82 -3.55
C LEU A 61 -9.09 1.16 -5.04
N ASP A 62 -8.42 2.27 -5.38
CA ASP A 62 -8.13 2.62 -6.77
C ASP A 62 -7.40 1.45 -7.48
N PRO A 63 -7.83 1.06 -8.68
CA PRO A 63 -7.27 -0.09 -9.39
C PRO A 63 -5.78 0.08 -9.74
N ASN A 64 -5.29 1.31 -9.85
CA ASN A 64 -3.90 1.63 -10.16
C ASN A 64 -2.98 1.53 -8.94
N ILE A 65 -3.53 1.49 -7.72
CA ILE A 65 -2.75 1.30 -6.51
C ILE A 65 -2.38 -0.19 -6.41
N PRO A 66 -1.07 -0.55 -6.39
CA PRO A 66 -0.64 -1.93 -6.19
C PRO A 66 -0.96 -2.41 -4.77
N ILE A 67 -1.30 -3.70 -4.68
CA ILE A 67 -1.49 -4.39 -3.40
C ILE A 67 -0.38 -5.43 -3.25
N LEU A 68 0.44 -5.28 -2.22
CA LEU A 68 1.37 -6.30 -1.77
C LEU A 68 0.65 -7.18 -0.74
N SER A 69 0.46 -8.46 -1.03
CA SER A 69 -0.16 -9.39 -0.10
C SER A 69 0.84 -10.44 0.36
N ASN A 70 1.05 -10.54 1.67
CA ASN A 70 1.96 -11.54 2.24
C ASN A 70 1.22 -12.42 3.25
N LYS A 71 1.50 -13.74 3.23
CA LYS A 71 0.98 -14.65 4.25
C LYS A 71 1.75 -14.41 5.55
N LEU A 72 1.02 -14.25 6.66
CA LEU A 72 1.65 -14.25 7.97
C LEU A 72 2.20 -15.64 8.28
N PRO A 73 3.35 -15.72 8.97
CA PRO A 73 3.89 -17.01 9.39
C PRO A 73 2.87 -17.69 10.32
N PRO A 74 2.65 -19.01 10.17
CA PRO A 74 1.81 -19.75 11.10
C PRO A 74 2.42 -19.65 12.51
N ILE A 75 1.58 -19.35 13.49
CA ILE A 75 1.97 -19.36 14.89
C ILE A 75 1.35 -20.60 15.55
N ASP A 76 2.17 -21.35 16.29
CA ASP A 76 1.71 -22.54 16.99
C ASP A 76 0.63 -22.17 18.01
N GLY A 77 -0.51 -22.88 17.94
CA GLY A 77 -1.66 -22.66 18.83
C GLY A 77 -2.71 -21.65 18.33
N LEU A 78 -2.52 -20.99 17.18
CA LEU A 78 -3.57 -20.19 16.55
C LEU A 78 -4.16 -20.92 15.33
N PRO A 79 -5.50 -20.93 15.15
CA PRO A 79 -6.10 -21.48 13.95
C PRO A 79 -5.60 -20.73 12.72
N SER A 80 -5.37 -21.45 11.63
CA SER A 80 -4.85 -20.90 10.36
C SER A 80 -5.75 -19.88 9.67
N ASP A 81 -6.91 -19.54 10.24
CA ASP A 81 -7.91 -18.62 9.70
C ASP A 81 -8.24 -17.45 10.66
N VAL A 82 -7.57 -17.36 11.81
CA VAL A 82 -7.80 -16.26 12.76
C VAL A 82 -6.85 -15.11 12.44
N TYR A 83 -7.28 -14.22 11.56
CA TYR A 83 -6.52 -13.00 11.25
C TYR A 83 -7.36 -11.70 11.23
N SER A 84 -8.65 -11.77 11.56
CA SER A 84 -9.51 -10.60 11.76
C SER A 84 -10.51 -10.87 12.89
N THR A 85 -10.65 -9.90 13.79
CA THR A 85 -11.80 -9.74 14.70
C THR A 85 -12.75 -8.72 14.10
#